data_AF-A0A1B0G677-F1
#
_entry.id   AF-A0A1B0G677-F1
#
_cell.length_a   1.000
_cell.length_b   1.000
_cell.length_c   1.000
_cell.angle_alpha   90.00
_cell.angle_beta   90.00
_cell.angle_gamma   90.00
#
_symmetry.space_group_name_H-M   'P 1'
#
loop_
_entity.id
_entity.type
_entity.pdbx_description
1 polymer ?
#
loop_
_entity_poly.entity_id
_entity_poly.type
_entity_poly.pdbx_seq_one_letter_code
_entity_poly.pdbx_strand_id
1 'polypeptide(L)'
;MTQVDEWFLMSSPVKPTILILAYMLIAVRIGPAFMKNRAPYNLKHTLTVYNIFQMIYNSCLFIVVWNEMQVIRSLMNDDCKIERTDEKLLECLSFGWVYLVNKIVDLLDTIFMILRKKNEQISFLHVYHHSIMIFLSWFGIKYMGEHKHINLQRNPILSSRDQMCNRNKITRNMGYSFNELVALICTSKDSRVHDWFFMSSPVKLMILIVVYILIAVRIGPSLMKNRAPYDLKYTLTVYNIFQMIYNSYLFVVIWNETQAIRSLMNDDCKIKRSDESTLQCFGYGWWYIMNKIVDLLDTMFMVLRKKNHQITFLHVYHHSAMIVISWVAFKYMGVTEEHGVVMWLNAAVHVIMYFYYLVAAMGPQYQKYLWWKRYITKIQIGQFLAAPLYMIASAIKGCQISKAYTLWIIINASIFVLLFVDFYRKAYKKSSGVEHKKDSDKKCEKST
;
A
#
# COMPACT_ATOMS: atom_id res chain seq x y z
N MET A 1 5.52 2.14 27.50
CA MET A 1 5.82 3.19 26.50
C MET A 1 7.16 2.85 25.90
N THR A 2 7.24 2.74 24.57
CA THR A 2 8.53 2.53 23.90
C THR A 2 9.31 3.86 23.88
N GLN A 3 10.65 3.82 23.85
CA GLN A 3 11.49 5.02 23.72
C GLN A 3 11.16 5.86 22.47
N VAL A 4 10.60 5.21 21.44
CA VAL A 4 10.12 5.86 20.21
C VAL A 4 8.84 6.67 20.47
N ASP A 5 8.04 6.34 21.49
CA ASP A 5 6.79 7.06 21.81
C ASP A 5 7.03 8.51 22.23
N GLU A 6 8.22 8.80 22.76
CA GLU A 6 8.64 10.14 23.21
C GLU A 6 9.07 11.03 22.04
N TRP A 7 9.37 10.44 20.88
CA TRP A 7 9.84 11.20 19.72
C TRP A 7 8.71 12.02 19.10
N PHE A 8 9.09 13.16 18.50
CA PHE A 8 8.15 14.07 17.85
C PHE A 8 7.26 13.32 16.84
N LEU A 9 5.93 13.51 16.97
CA LEU A 9 4.86 12.84 16.21
C LEU A 9 4.73 11.32 16.38
N MET A 10 5.58 10.66 17.16
CA MET A 10 5.58 9.19 17.28
C MET A 10 4.67 8.64 18.38
N SER A 11 4.18 9.48 19.30
CA SER A 11 3.36 9.04 20.44
C SER A 11 2.06 8.34 20.04
N SER A 12 1.40 8.82 18.98
CA SER A 12 0.14 8.29 18.47
C SER A 12 0.02 8.65 17.00
N PRO A 13 -0.59 7.78 16.17
CA PRO A 13 -0.75 8.09 14.76
C PRO A 13 -1.81 9.17 14.48
N VAL A 14 -2.51 9.64 15.51
CA VAL A 14 -3.46 10.75 15.41
C VAL A 14 -2.75 12.04 14.99
N LYS A 15 -1.56 12.31 15.53
CA LYS A 15 -0.80 13.54 15.23
C LYS A 15 -0.39 13.65 13.75
N PRO A 16 0.28 12.65 13.13
CA PRO A 16 0.58 12.70 11.70
C PRO A 16 -0.68 12.70 10.83
N THR A 17 -1.76 12.04 11.26
CA THR A 17 -3.05 12.11 10.55
C THR A 17 -3.61 13.54 10.50
N ILE A 18 -3.64 14.24 11.62
CA ILE A 18 -4.10 15.64 11.68
C ILE A 18 -3.24 16.53 10.78
N LEU A 19 -1.91 16.36 10.84
CA LEU A 19 -0.97 17.11 9.99
C LEU A 19 -1.29 16.93 8.50
N ILE A 20 -1.50 15.69 8.06
CA ILE A 20 -1.74 15.38 6.65
C ILE A 20 -3.13 15.84 6.21
N LEU A 21 -4.15 15.70 7.05
CA LEU A 21 -5.50 16.23 6.75
C LEU A 21 -5.47 17.76 6.61
N ALA A 22 -4.76 18.45 7.51
CA ALA A 22 -4.54 19.88 7.41
C ALA A 22 -3.80 20.25 6.12
N TYR A 23 -2.73 19.54 5.79
CA TYR A 23 -1.98 19.70 4.54
C TYR A 23 -2.87 19.52 3.30
N MET A 24 -3.65 18.44 3.22
CA MET A 24 -4.56 18.19 2.10
C MET A 24 -5.61 19.30 1.98
N LEU A 25 -6.16 19.75 3.11
CA LEU A 25 -7.14 20.85 3.14
C LEU A 25 -6.53 22.17 2.64
N ILE A 26 -5.29 22.46 3.04
CA ILE A 26 -4.52 23.61 2.56
C ILE A 26 -4.23 23.49 1.07
N ALA A 27 -3.73 22.35 0.62
CA ALA A 27 -3.33 22.11 -0.76
C ALA A 27 -4.51 22.21 -1.75
N VAL A 28 -5.66 21.63 -1.39
CA VAL A 28 -6.79 21.47 -2.32
C VAL A 28 -7.81 22.60 -2.20
N ARG A 29 -8.02 23.17 -1.01
CA ARG A 29 -9.07 24.18 -0.78
C ARG A 29 -8.53 25.52 -0.27
N ILE A 30 -7.94 25.55 0.92
CA ILE A 30 -7.67 26.82 1.62
C ILE A 30 -6.63 27.64 0.87
N GLY A 31 -5.54 27.03 0.43
CA GLY A 31 -4.46 27.70 -0.29
C GLY A 31 -4.90 28.31 -1.62
N PRO A 32 -5.51 27.53 -2.54
CA PRO A 32 -6.05 28.07 -3.78
C PRO A 32 -7.11 29.17 -3.56
N ALA A 33 -7.99 29.02 -2.56
CA ALA A 33 -8.98 30.04 -2.21
C ALA A 33 -8.33 31.33 -1.70
N PHE A 34 -7.34 31.21 -0.82
CA PHE A 34 -6.56 32.33 -0.29
C PHE A 34 -5.81 33.09 -1.38
N MET A 35 -5.27 32.38 -2.37
CA MET A 35 -4.54 32.96 -3.49
C MET A 35 -5.43 33.48 -4.62
N LYS A 36 -6.74 33.17 -4.64
CA LYS A 36 -7.64 33.50 -5.76
C LYS A 36 -7.53 34.97 -6.17
N ASN A 37 -7.60 35.89 -5.20
CA ASN A 37 -7.59 37.34 -5.40
C ASN A 37 -6.21 38.01 -5.16
N ARG A 38 -5.12 37.24 -5.08
CA ARG A 38 -3.76 37.76 -4.82
C ARG A 38 -2.85 37.57 -6.02
N ALA A 39 -1.86 38.45 -6.21
CA ALA A 39 -0.78 38.22 -7.16
C ALA A 39 0.13 37.06 -6.67
N PRO A 40 0.79 36.30 -7.56
CA PRO A 40 1.75 35.28 -7.16
C PRO A 40 2.95 35.92 -6.45
N TYR A 41 3.38 35.34 -5.33
CA TYR A 41 4.52 35.84 -4.57
C TYR A 41 5.84 35.56 -5.31
N ASN A 42 6.79 36.52 -5.26
CA ASN A 42 8.15 36.31 -5.74
C ASN A 42 8.99 35.60 -4.67
N LEU A 43 9.00 34.26 -4.72
CA LEU A 43 9.70 33.40 -3.77
C LEU A 43 11.04 32.88 -4.31
N LYS A 44 11.65 33.54 -5.32
CA LYS A 44 12.86 33.01 -5.99
C LYS A 44 13.98 32.73 -5.00
N HIS A 45 14.33 33.70 -4.14
CA HIS A 45 15.41 33.54 -3.17
C HIS A 45 15.08 32.48 -2.11
N THR A 46 13.85 32.52 -1.56
CA THR A 46 13.37 31.52 -0.58
C THR A 46 13.41 30.11 -1.14
N LEU A 47 12.95 29.90 -2.37
CA LEU A 47 13.00 28.60 -3.06
C LEU A 47 14.42 28.14 -3.32
N THR A 48 15.33 29.05 -3.69
CA THR A 48 16.75 28.69 -3.86
C THR A 48 17.36 28.20 -2.56
N VAL A 49 17.16 28.92 -1.44
CA VAL A 49 17.67 28.50 -0.12
C VAL A 49 17.05 27.18 0.31
N TYR A 50 15.72 27.04 0.17
CA TYR A 50 15.01 25.81 0.50
C TYR A 50 15.50 24.61 -0.34
N ASN A 51 15.68 24.77 -1.65
CA ASN A 51 16.15 23.71 -2.52
C ASN A 51 17.60 23.32 -2.22
N ILE A 52 18.47 24.28 -1.90
CA ILE A 52 19.86 24.00 -1.48
C ILE A 52 19.85 23.23 -0.15
N PHE A 53 19.06 23.67 0.82
CA PHE A 53 18.89 22.95 2.08
C PHE A 53 18.41 21.51 1.85
N GLN A 54 17.36 21.33 1.04
CA GLN A 54 16.83 20.02 0.70
C GLN A 54 17.86 19.14 -0.03
N MET A 55 18.63 19.72 -0.95
CA MET A 55 19.70 19.00 -1.63
C MET A 55 20.75 18.49 -0.63
N ILE A 56 21.24 19.36 0.26
CA ILE A 56 22.22 18.98 1.29
C ILE A 56 21.64 17.92 2.23
N TYR A 57 20.41 18.13 2.72
CA TYR A 57 19.74 17.20 3.64
C TYR A 57 19.60 15.81 3.00
N ASN A 58 19.08 15.73 1.77
CA ASN A 58 18.91 14.47 1.06
C ASN A 58 20.26 13.81 0.72
N SER A 59 21.30 14.59 0.39
CA SER A 59 22.66 14.07 0.18
C SER A 59 23.25 13.49 1.47
N CYS A 60 23.10 14.16 2.62
CA CYS A 60 23.55 13.64 3.91
C CYS A 60 22.83 12.34 4.26
N LEU A 61 21.49 12.30 4.14
CA LEU A 61 20.71 11.08 4.33
C LEU A 61 21.16 9.97 3.38
N PHE A 62 21.40 10.28 2.11
CA PHE A 62 21.87 9.31 1.13
C PHE A 62 23.24 8.76 1.51
N ILE A 63 24.20 9.58 1.93
CA ILE A 63 25.54 9.13 2.34
C ILE A 63 25.44 8.20 3.56
N VAL A 64 24.64 8.57 4.56
CA VAL A 64 24.40 7.74 5.75
C VAL A 64 23.81 6.38 5.35
N VAL A 65 22.75 6.37 4.53
CA VAL A 65 22.12 5.12 4.05
C VAL A 65 23.06 4.34 3.13
N TRP A 66 23.85 5.01 2.30
CA TRP A 66 24.78 4.40 1.34
C TRP A 66 25.94 3.69 2.04
N ASN A 67 26.51 4.31 3.08
CA ASN A 67 27.54 3.69 3.90
C ASN A 67 27.02 2.42 4.59
N GLU A 68 25.73 2.41 4.91
CA GLU A 68 25.02 1.25 5.42
C GLU A 68 24.54 0.26 4.32
N MET A 69 24.60 0.60 3.03
CA MET A 69 24.15 -0.29 1.93
C MET A 69 25.03 -1.53 1.69
N GLN A 70 26.21 -1.65 2.32
CA GLN A 70 26.98 -2.91 2.34
C GLN A 70 26.09 -4.11 2.75
N VAL A 71 25.02 -3.84 3.50
CA VAL A 71 24.01 -4.79 3.97
C VAL A 71 22.95 -5.17 2.92
N ILE A 72 22.63 -4.31 1.94
CA ILE A 72 21.70 -4.66 0.84
C ILE A 72 22.27 -5.84 0.03
N ARG A 73 23.60 -5.92 -0.07
CA ARG A 73 24.29 -7.07 -0.66
C ARG A 73 24.04 -8.36 0.14
N SER A 74 23.90 -8.29 1.46
CA SER A 74 23.52 -9.42 2.33
C SER A 74 22.04 -9.79 2.17
N LEU A 75 21.14 -8.80 2.06
CA LEU A 75 19.70 -9.02 1.76
C LEU A 75 19.45 -9.69 0.41
N MET A 76 20.34 -9.47 -0.57
CA MET A 76 20.28 -10.13 -1.88
C MET A 76 20.75 -11.59 -1.84
N ASN A 77 21.57 -11.97 -0.85
CA ASN A 77 22.15 -13.30 -0.70
C ASN A 77 21.36 -14.23 0.25
N ASP A 78 20.17 -13.82 0.71
CA ASP A 78 19.30 -14.57 1.65
C ASP A 78 19.95 -14.96 3.01
N ASP A 79 21.14 -14.43 3.35
CA ASP A 79 21.81 -14.70 4.64
C ASP A 79 21.26 -13.79 5.76
N CYS A 80 20.05 -14.08 6.28
CA CYS A 80 19.48 -13.39 7.44
C CYS A 80 19.92 -14.05 8.77
N LYS A 81 21.24 -14.10 9.07
CA LYS A 81 21.77 -14.56 10.38
C LYS A 81 22.55 -13.44 11.08
N ILE A 82 21.90 -12.62 11.91
CA ILE A 82 22.61 -11.65 12.76
C ILE A 82 21.92 -11.49 14.13
N GLU A 83 22.76 -11.46 15.17
CA GLU A 83 22.44 -11.33 16.60
C GLU A 83 22.06 -9.87 16.95
N ARG A 84 21.04 -9.71 17.80
CA ARG A 84 20.36 -8.43 18.09
C ARG A 84 21.02 -7.70 19.26
N THR A 85 21.41 -6.42 19.09
CA THR A 85 21.84 -5.53 20.19
C THR A 85 20.90 -4.33 20.34
N ASP A 86 20.37 -4.10 21.54
CA ASP A 86 19.28 -3.13 21.79
C ASP A 86 19.62 -1.64 21.53
N GLU A 87 20.91 -1.29 21.48
CA GLU A 87 21.43 0.08 21.30
C GLU A 87 21.45 0.49 19.81
N LYS A 88 21.68 -0.46 18.90
CA LYS A 88 21.80 -0.20 17.46
C LYS A 88 20.45 -0.12 16.74
N LEU A 89 19.43 -0.83 17.23
CA LEU A 89 18.05 -0.70 16.76
C LEU A 89 17.52 0.73 16.97
N LEU A 90 17.89 1.37 18.08
CA LEU A 90 17.49 2.74 18.37
C LEU A 90 18.13 3.74 17.38
N GLU A 91 19.41 3.53 17.06
CA GLU A 91 20.13 4.33 16.07
C GLU A 91 19.47 4.21 14.69
N CYS A 92 19.11 3.01 14.25
CA CYS A 92 18.44 2.87 12.96
C CYS A 92 17.02 3.47 12.94
N LEU A 93 16.26 3.32 14.03
CA LEU A 93 14.95 3.98 14.16
C LEU A 93 15.11 5.50 14.11
N SER A 94 16.21 6.04 14.64
CA SER A 94 16.51 7.48 14.59
C SER A 94 16.71 7.95 13.14
N PHE A 95 17.39 7.18 12.28
CA PHE A 95 17.51 7.50 10.85
C PHE A 95 16.15 7.49 10.14
N GLY A 96 15.32 6.49 10.45
CA GLY A 96 13.94 6.45 9.97
C GLY A 96 13.15 7.70 10.38
N TRP A 97 13.33 8.16 11.62
CA TRP A 97 12.70 9.38 12.14
C TRP A 97 13.23 10.65 11.48
N VAL A 98 14.53 10.78 11.23
CA VAL A 98 15.13 11.89 10.46
C VAL A 98 14.54 11.92 9.04
N TYR A 99 14.39 10.76 8.40
CA TYR A 99 13.72 10.67 7.10
C TYR A 99 12.24 11.09 7.16
N LEU A 100 11.50 10.71 8.21
CA LEU A 100 10.11 11.17 8.43
C LEU A 100 10.05 12.69 8.56
N VAL A 101 10.96 13.31 9.31
CA VAL A 101 11.06 14.77 9.44
C VAL A 101 11.31 15.42 8.09
N ASN A 102 12.23 14.88 7.29
CA ASN A 102 12.47 15.35 5.93
C ASN A 102 11.19 15.34 5.06
N LYS A 103 10.39 14.27 5.16
CA LYS A 103 9.10 14.18 4.44
C LYS A 103 8.05 15.18 4.91
N ILE A 104 8.13 15.65 6.15
CA ILE A 104 7.29 16.76 6.62
C ILE A 104 7.78 18.09 6.02
N VAL A 105 9.10 18.29 5.92
CA VAL A 105 9.67 19.48 5.27
C VAL A 105 9.32 19.53 3.77
N ASP A 106 9.29 18.39 3.09
CA ASP A 106 8.86 18.26 1.69
C ASP A 106 7.42 18.77 1.45
N LEU A 107 6.56 18.88 2.48
CA LEU A 107 5.21 19.46 2.34
C LEU A 107 5.24 20.95 1.94
N LEU A 108 6.37 21.64 2.20
CA LEU A 108 6.57 23.03 1.80
C LEU A 108 6.57 23.22 0.27
N ASP A 109 6.93 22.18 -0.50
CA ASP A 109 6.87 22.23 -1.97
C ASP A 109 5.49 22.66 -2.46
N THR A 110 4.44 22.05 -1.91
CA THR A 110 3.06 22.34 -2.26
C THR A 110 2.67 23.75 -1.84
N ILE A 111 3.13 24.21 -0.67
CA ILE A 111 2.88 25.57 -0.20
C ILE A 111 3.51 26.59 -1.17
N PHE A 112 4.75 26.36 -1.60
CA PHE A 112 5.39 27.23 -2.59
C PHE A 112 4.69 27.22 -3.94
N MET A 113 4.19 26.07 -4.41
CA MET A 113 3.40 25.98 -5.64
C MET A 113 2.11 26.82 -5.53
N ILE A 114 1.40 26.74 -4.41
CA ILE A 114 0.18 27.53 -4.13
C ILE A 114 0.51 29.03 -4.17
N LEU A 115 1.50 29.47 -3.40
CA LEU A 115 1.87 30.89 -3.28
C LEU A 115 2.34 31.49 -4.61
N ARG A 116 2.84 30.65 -5.53
CA ARG A 116 3.23 31.04 -6.89
C ARG A 116 2.13 30.86 -7.94
N LYS A 117 0.92 30.44 -7.54
CA LYS A 117 -0.20 30.11 -8.44
C LYS A 117 0.14 29.05 -9.50
N LYS A 118 1.02 28.09 -9.18
CA LYS A 118 1.37 26.97 -10.05
C LYS A 118 0.44 25.78 -9.84
N ASN A 119 -0.87 26.01 -9.96
CA ASN A 119 -1.90 25.00 -9.67
C ASN A 119 -1.80 23.75 -10.56
N GLU A 120 -1.25 23.87 -11.76
CA GLU A 120 -1.00 22.72 -12.65
C GLU A 120 0.01 21.73 -12.07
N GLN A 121 0.92 22.19 -11.20
CA GLN A 121 1.92 21.35 -10.53
C GLN A 121 1.33 20.60 -9.33
N ILE A 122 0.24 21.12 -8.74
CA ILE A 122 -0.49 20.49 -7.63
C ILE A 122 -1.41 19.39 -8.19
N SER A 123 -0.77 18.36 -8.73
CA SER A 123 -1.47 17.19 -9.25
C SER A 123 -1.93 16.26 -8.12
N PHE A 124 -2.87 15.37 -8.43
CA PHE A 124 -3.23 14.27 -7.52
C PHE A 124 -1.98 13.48 -7.10
N LEU A 125 -1.11 13.15 -8.07
CA LEU A 125 0.10 12.38 -7.82
C LEU A 125 1.03 13.07 -6.82
N HIS A 126 1.23 14.38 -6.96
CA HIS A 126 2.04 15.19 -6.05
C HIS A 126 1.49 15.16 -4.63
N VAL A 127 0.24 15.59 -4.45
CA VAL A 127 -0.39 15.65 -3.11
C VAL A 127 -0.45 14.26 -2.47
N TYR A 128 -0.75 13.24 -3.28
CA TYR A 128 -0.78 11.85 -2.87
C TYR A 128 0.57 11.35 -2.36
N HIS A 129 1.63 11.48 -3.17
CA HIS A 129 2.98 11.06 -2.84
C HIS A 129 3.46 11.69 -1.52
N HIS A 130 3.38 13.01 -1.40
CA HIS A 130 3.83 13.70 -0.19
C HIS A 130 3.04 13.29 1.07
N SER A 131 1.76 12.96 0.92
CA SER A 131 0.93 12.47 2.03
C SER A 131 1.28 11.04 2.45
N ILE A 132 1.39 10.12 1.49
CA ILE A 132 1.59 8.70 1.80
C ILE A 132 3.00 8.41 2.34
N MET A 133 4.02 9.12 1.88
CA MET A 133 5.40 8.90 2.32
C MET A 133 5.60 9.19 3.81
N ILE A 134 4.91 10.20 4.36
CA ILE A 134 4.93 10.49 5.80
C ILE A 134 4.28 9.34 6.59
N PHE A 135 3.11 8.85 6.13
CA PHE A 135 2.43 7.74 6.80
C PHE A 135 3.23 6.45 6.76
N LEU A 136 3.76 6.06 5.60
CA LEU A 136 4.57 4.85 5.46
C LEU A 136 5.81 4.90 6.34
N SER A 137 6.47 6.05 6.41
CA SER A 137 7.65 6.25 7.26
C SER A 137 7.28 6.14 8.74
N TRP A 138 6.18 6.78 9.16
CA TRP A 138 5.69 6.72 10.54
C TRP A 138 5.35 5.28 10.96
N PHE A 139 4.61 4.55 10.13
CA PHE A 139 4.26 3.15 10.40
C PHE A 139 5.48 2.25 10.48
N GLY A 140 6.43 2.44 9.56
CA GLY A 140 7.70 1.74 9.59
C GLY A 140 8.37 1.91 10.96
N ILE A 141 8.63 3.13 11.39
CA ILE A 141 9.34 3.40 12.65
C ILE A 141 8.56 2.87 13.86
N LYS A 142 7.24 3.11 13.93
CA LYS A 142 6.42 2.73 15.08
C LYS A 142 6.35 1.21 15.25
N TYR A 143 6.05 0.49 14.17
CA TYR A 143 5.90 -0.95 14.22
C TYR A 143 7.23 -1.65 14.51
N MET A 144 8.31 -1.14 13.90
CA MET A 144 9.66 -1.61 14.15
C MET A 144 10.10 -1.37 15.60
N GLY A 145 9.70 -0.25 16.20
CA GLY A 145 9.92 0.06 17.62
C GLY A 145 9.13 -0.82 18.59
N GLU A 146 7.87 -1.17 18.27
CA GLU A 146 7.02 -2.02 19.12
C GLU A 146 7.52 -3.47 19.22
N HIS A 147 8.14 -4.01 18.16
CA HIS A 147 8.78 -5.34 18.16
C HIS A 147 9.99 -5.45 19.12
N LYS A 148 10.55 -4.33 19.60
CA LYS A 148 11.54 -4.34 20.70
C LYS A 148 10.90 -4.85 22.00
N HIS A 149 9.68 -4.43 22.28
CA HIS A 149 9.01 -4.66 23.55
C HIS A 149 8.45 -6.09 23.71
N ILE A 150 8.00 -6.71 22.60
CA ILE A 150 7.43 -8.06 22.60
C ILE A 150 8.48 -9.13 22.95
N ASN A 151 9.72 -8.99 22.45
CA ASN A 151 10.81 -9.93 22.75
C ASN A 151 11.39 -9.74 24.16
N LEU A 152 11.36 -8.52 24.71
CA LEU A 152 11.73 -8.27 26.12
C LEU A 152 10.76 -8.94 27.11
N GLN A 153 9.46 -9.07 26.76
CA GLN A 153 8.48 -9.74 27.61
C GLN A 153 8.44 -11.27 27.45
N ARG A 154 8.90 -11.82 26.31
CA ARG A 154 8.94 -13.28 26.07
C ARG A 154 10.14 -14.00 26.70
N ASN A 155 11.20 -13.28 27.07
CA ASN A 155 12.38 -13.84 27.74
C ASN A 155 12.55 -13.35 29.20
N PRO A 156 11.67 -13.70 30.16
CA PRO A 156 11.97 -13.54 31.58
C PRO A 156 12.88 -14.66 32.14
N ILE A 157 13.21 -15.69 31.35
CA ILE A 157 13.92 -16.89 31.81
C ILE A 157 15.25 -17.04 31.06
N LEU A 158 16.17 -16.12 31.30
CA LEU A 158 17.60 -16.41 31.19
C LEU A 158 18.21 -15.87 32.48
N SER A 159 18.23 -16.77 33.46
CA SER A 159 18.74 -16.55 34.81
C SER A 159 20.16 -15.98 34.76
N SER A 160 20.34 -14.86 35.45
CA SER A 160 21.41 -14.41 36.36
C SER A 160 22.80 -15.11 36.44
N ARG A 161 23.21 -15.98 35.51
CA ARG A 161 24.48 -16.71 35.55
C ARG A 161 25.37 -16.54 34.31
N ASP A 162 24.83 -16.10 33.18
CA ASP A 162 25.63 -15.95 31.95
C ASP A 162 26.20 -14.53 31.74
N GLN A 163 25.83 -13.56 32.58
CA GLN A 163 26.25 -12.16 32.43
C GLN A 163 27.68 -11.86 32.95
N MET A 164 28.37 -12.84 33.56
CA MET A 164 29.69 -12.62 34.16
C MET A 164 30.88 -13.18 33.36
N CYS A 165 30.65 -13.91 32.27
CA CYS A 165 31.74 -14.59 31.55
C CYS A 165 31.82 -14.23 30.06
N ASN A 166 31.83 -12.93 29.72
CA ASN A 166 32.45 -12.50 28.46
C ASN A 166 32.84 -11.02 28.41
N ARG A 167 33.31 -10.48 29.54
CA ARG A 167 33.90 -9.14 29.59
C ARG A 167 35.40 -9.28 29.31
N ASN A 168 35.80 -9.64 28.08
CA ASN A 168 37.15 -9.45 27.50
C ASN A 168 37.34 -10.13 26.12
N LYS A 169 36.73 -9.57 25.08
CA LYS A 169 37.09 -9.64 23.63
C LYS A 169 35.88 -9.08 22.88
N ILE A 170 35.86 -7.84 22.40
CA ILE A 170 36.48 -7.42 21.13
C ILE A 170 36.38 -5.90 21.09
N THR A 171 37.51 -5.21 20.98
CA THR A 171 37.57 -3.83 20.48
C THR A 171 37.79 -3.85 18.97
N ARG A 172 37.11 -2.93 18.28
CA ARG A 172 37.28 -2.51 16.86
C ARG A 172 36.73 -3.44 15.77
N ASN A 173 35.48 -3.18 15.41
CA ASN A 173 35.13 -2.65 14.08
C ASN A 173 33.81 -1.87 14.19
N MET A 174 33.88 -0.56 13.95
CA MET A 174 32.70 0.30 13.77
C MET A 174 32.09 -0.01 12.41
N GLY A 175 30.83 -0.45 12.42
CA GLY A 175 30.04 -0.73 11.23
C GLY A 175 28.86 -1.61 11.60
N TYR A 176 27.72 -1.39 10.94
CA TYR A 176 26.49 -2.17 11.01
C TYR A 176 25.47 -1.72 12.08
N SER A 177 24.81 -0.60 11.77
CA SER A 177 23.55 -0.13 12.39
C SER A 177 22.32 -0.59 11.57
N PHE A 178 22.47 -0.74 10.26
CA PHE A 178 21.40 -1.16 9.34
C PHE A 178 21.21 -2.69 9.24
N ASN A 179 22.18 -3.50 9.67
CA ASN A 179 22.04 -4.96 9.77
C ASN A 179 20.86 -5.38 10.66
N GLU A 180 20.56 -4.61 11.70
CA GLU A 180 19.45 -4.88 12.61
C GLU A 180 18.10 -4.47 12.02
N LEU A 181 18.05 -3.38 11.26
CA LEU A 181 16.87 -3.01 10.46
C LEU A 181 16.58 -4.08 9.42
N VAL A 182 17.63 -4.56 8.77
CA VAL A 182 17.55 -5.66 7.81
C VAL A 182 17.10 -6.95 8.47
N ALA A 183 17.63 -7.30 9.64
CA ALA A 183 17.14 -8.43 10.42
C ALA A 183 15.65 -8.28 10.76
N LEU A 184 15.21 -7.07 11.13
CA LEU A 184 13.81 -6.79 11.43
C LEU A 184 12.90 -6.88 10.19
N ILE A 185 13.37 -6.41 9.03
CA ILE A 185 12.69 -6.54 7.72
C ILE A 185 12.68 -8.00 7.23
N CYS A 186 13.71 -8.78 7.57
CA CYS A 186 13.76 -10.22 7.32
C CYS A 186 12.80 -11.01 8.23
N THR A 187 12.52 -10.50 9.44
CA THR A 187 11.76 -11.23 10.46
C THR A 187 10.26 -11.28 10.13
N SER A 188 9.72 -12.48 10.05
CA SER A 188 8.29 -12.74 9.94
C SER A 188 7.69 -12.95 11.34
N LYS A 189 6.41 -12.63 11.52
CA LYS A 189 5.70 -12.92 12.79
C LYS A 189 5.73 -14.40 13.15
N ASP A 190 5.69 -15.27 12.15
CA ASP A 190 5.86 -16.71 12.26
C ASP A 190 7.11 -17.13 11.48
N SER A 191 8.07 -17.78 12.14
CA SER A 191 9.32 -18.21 11.50
C SER A 191 9.10 -19.28 10.43
N ARG A 192 8.01 -20.06 10.52
CA ARG A 192 7.69 -21.15 9.59
C ARG A 192 7.38 -20.69 8.17
N VAL A 193 7.00 -19.41 8.01
CA VAL A 193 6.68 -18.83 6.68
C VAL A 193 7.88 -18.13 6.04
N HIS A 194 9.04 -18.06 6.72
CA HIS A 194 10.19 -17.30 6.25
C HIS A 194 10.71 -17.82 4.90
N ASP A 195 10.80 -19.14 4.75
CA ASP A 195 11.36 -19.79 3.56
C ASP A 195 10.36 -19.94 2.41
N TRP A 196 9.12 -19.46 2.60
CA TRP A 196 8.12 -19.52 1.54
C TRP A 196 8.49 -18.56 0.41
N PHE A 197 8.04 -18.88 -0.80
CA PHE A 197 8.35 -18.09 -1.99
C PHE A 197 7.92 -16.62 -1.79
N PHE A 198 8.83 -15.69 -2.09
CA PHE A 198 8.74 -14.25 -1.84
C PHE A 198 8.64 -13.79 -0.37
N MET A 199 8.77 -14.67 0.62
CA MET A 199 8.64 -14.30 2.04
C MET A 199 9.95 -13.97 2.76
N SER A 200 11.09 -14.48 2.30
CA SER A 200 12.39 -14.29 2.96
C SER A 200 12.75 -12.81 3.10
N SER A 201 12.61 -12.06 2.02
CA SER A 201 13.02 -10.65 1.91
C SER A 201 12.05 -9.85 1.02
N PRO A 202 11.78 -8.56 1.32
CA PRO A 202 10.97 -7.71 0.46
C PRO A 202 11.63 -7.44 -0.89
N VAL A 203 12.95 -7.62 -1.01
CA VAL A 203 13.74 -7.22 -2.18
C VAL A 203 13.22 -7.91 -3.44
N LYS A 204 13.00 -9.22 -3.39
CA LYS A 204 12.50 -10.01 -4.53
C LYS A 204 11.13 -9.50 -5.01
N LEU A 205 10.24 -9.17 -4.06
CA LEU A 205 8.92 -8.63 -4.35
C LEU A 205 8.97 -7.21 -4.93
N MET A 206 9.86 -6.37 -4.41
CA MET A 206 10.04 -5.00 -4.90
C MET A 206 10.64 -4.99 -6.32
N ILE A 207 11.60 -5.87 -6.60
CA ILE A 207 12.13 -6.07 -7.96
C ILE A 207 11.01 -6.48 -8.91
N LEU A 208 10.16 -7.44 -8.52
CA LEU A 208 9.00 -7.86 -9.32
C LEU A 208 8.09 -6.67 -9.67
N ILE A 209 7.76 -5.81 -8.70
CA ILE A 209 6.89 -4.65 -8.91
C ILE A 209 7.56 -3.62 -9.84
N VAL A 210 8.84 -3.32 -9.63
CA VAL A 210 9.59 -2.37 -10.47
C VAL A 210 9.65 -2.86 -11.91
N VAL A 211 9.98 -4.14 -12.11
CA VAL A 211 9.99 -4.77 -13.43
C VAL A 211 8.60 -4.73 -14.07
N TYR A 212 7.55 -5.05 -13.31
CA TYR A 212 6.16 -4.97 -13.77
C TYR A 212 5.80 -3.55 -14.25
N ILE A 213 6.10 -2.50 -13.47
CA ILE A 213 5.81 -1.11 -13.84
C ILE A 213 6.58 -0.71 -15.10
N LEU A 214 7.87 -1.06 -15.18
CA LEU A 214 8.70 -0.77 -16.35
C LEU A 214 8.15 -1.45 -17.61
N ILE A 215 7.73 -2.71 -17.51
CA ILE A 215 7.11 -3.44 -18.61
C ILE A 215 5.76 -2.82 -18.99
N ALA A 216 4.89 -2.57 -18.01
CA ALA A 216 3.54 -2.07 -18.25
C ALA A 216 3.51 -0.68 -18.89
N VAL A 217 4.37 0.23 -18.43
CA VAL A 217 4.31 1.66 -18.80
C VAL A 217 5.28 2.02 -19.92
N ARG A 218 6.44 1.37 -20.00
CA ARG A 218 7.52 1.79 -20.91
C ARG A 218 7.87 0.73 -21.94
N ILE A 219 8.39 -0.41 -21.50
CA ILE A 219 9.00 -1.42 -22.38
C ILE A 219 7.93 -2.07 -23.26
N GLY A 220 6.83 -2.55 -22.66
CA GLY A 220 5.74 -3.22 -23.35
C GLY A 220 5.10 -2.36 -24.45
N PRO A 221 4.62 -1.15 -24.14
CA PRO A 221 4.07 -0.24 -25.16
C PRO A 221 5.07 0.11 -26.26
N SER A 222 6.36 0.24 -25.94
CA SER A 222 7.42 0.48 -26.93
C SER A 222 7.61 -0.70 -27.87
N LEU A 223 7.68 -1.93 -27.34
CA LEU A 223 7.78 -3.16 -28.15
C LEU A 223 6.55 -3.38 -29.04
N MET A 224 5.37 -3.00 -28.56
CA MET A 224 4.11 -3.12 -29.29
C MET A 224 3.86 -1.98 -30.29
N LYS A 225 4.67 -0.91 -30.31
CA LYS A 225 4.47 0.27 -31.18
C LYS A 225 4.30 -0.13 -32.64
N ASN A 226 5.22 -0.96 -33.14
CA ASN A 226 5.27 -1.41 -34.54
C ASN A 226 4.67 -2.81 -34.76
N ARG A 227 3.92 -3.34 -33.78
CA ARG A 227 3.25 -4.66 -33.88
C ARG A 227 1.73 -4.49 -33.91
N ALA A 228 1.05 -5.41 -34.60
CA ALA A 228 -0.41 -5.52 -34.50
C ALA A 228 -0.81 -5.97 -33.08
N PRO A 229 -1.99 -5.57 -32.57
CA PRO A 229 -2.50 -6.08 -31.30
C PRO A 229 -2.75 -7.59 -31.40
N TYR A 230 -2.30 -8.36 -30.40
CA TYR A 230 -2.54 -9.80 -30.38
C TYR A 230 -4.01 -10.12 -30.13
N ASP A 231 -4.55 -11.12 -30.84
CA ASP A 231 -5.84 -11.71 -30.50
C ASP A 231 -5.66 -12.74 -29.38
N LEU A 232 -5.95 -12.31 -28.16
CA LEU A 232 -5.82 -13.12 -26.94
C LEU A 232 -7.18 -13.58 -26.42
N LYS A 233 -8.21 -13.69 -27.28
CA LYS A 233 -9.57 -14.05 -26.84
C LYS A 233 -9.60 -15.34 -26.02
N TYR A 234 -9.03 -16.43 -26.52
CA TYR A 234 -9.01 -17.71 -25.82
C TYR A 234 -8.20 -17.65 -24.53
N THR A 235 -6.99 -17.07 -24.59
CA THR A 235 -6.13 -16.88 -23.42
C THR A 235 -6.83 -16.09 -22.31
N LEU A 236 -7.51 -15.00 -22.65
CA LEU A 236 -8.27 -14.20 -21.69
C LEU A 236 -9.45 -14.97 -21.11
N THR A 237 -10.16 -15.76 -21.91
CA THR A 237 -11.26 -16.61 -21.41
C THR A 237 -10.73 -17.59 -20.37
N VAL A 238 -9.67 -18.34 -20.68
CA VAL A 238 -9.05 -19.30 -19.75
C VAL A 238 -8.54 -18.61 -18.49
N TYR A 239 -7.83 -17.48 -18.65
CA TYR A 239 -7.32 -16.69 -17.54
C TYR A 239 -8.44 -16.17 -16.62
N ASN A 240 -9.52 -15.62 -17.16
CA ASN A 240 -10.62 -15.12 -16.36
C ASN A 240 -11.38 -16.26 -15.64
N ILE A 241 -11.52 -17.44 -16.27
CA ILE A 241 -12.09 -18.64 -15.62
C ILE A 241 -11.19 -19.07 -14.46
N PHE A 242 -9.89 -19.17 -14.69
CA PHE A 242 -8.92 -19.50 -13.66
C PHE A 242 -8.99 -18.53 -12.48
N GLN A 243 -8.97 -17.22 -12.77
CA GLN A 243 -9.06 -16.18 -11.74
C GLN A 243 -10.38 -16.25 -10.97
N MET A 244 -11.50 -16.51 -11.64
CA MET A 244 -12.80 -16.69 -11.01
C MET A 244 -12.81 -17.89 -10.06
N ILE A 245 -12.28 -19.04 -10.48
CA ILE A 245 -12.18 -20.25 -9.64
C ILE A 245 -11.28 -20.00 -8.44
N TYR A 246 -10.10 -19.40 -8.67
CA TYR A 246 -9.13 -19.13 -7.61
C TYR A 246 -9.70 -18.16 -6.56
N ASN A 247 -10.29 -17.03 -6.98
CA ASN A 247 -10.93 -16.11 -6.05
C ASN A 247 -12.14 -16.74 -5.34
N SER A 248 -12.88 -17.66 -5.98
CA SER A 248 -13.97 -18.39 -5.33
C SER A 248 -13.45 -19.35 -4.26
N TYR A 249 -12.35 -20.06 -4.53
CA TYR A 249 -11.69 -20.90 -3.53
C TYR A 249 -11.24 -20.07 -2.33
N LEU A 250 -10.53 -18.97 -2.56
CA LEU A 250 -10.09 -18.05 -1.49
C LEU A 250 -11.27 -17.50 -0.69
N PHE A 251 -12.36 -17.12 -1.37
CA PHE A 251 -13.58 -16.65 -0.71
C PHE A 251 -14.13 -17.69 0.28
N VAL A 252 -14.24 -18.96 -0.13
CA VAL A 252 -14.78 -20.03 0.72
C VAL A 252 -13.86 -20.34 1.90
N VAL A 253 -12.56 -20.55 1.65
CA VAL A 253 -11.63 -20.94 2.73
C VAL A 253 -11.43 -19.82 3.74
N ILE A 254 -11.31 -18.58 3.28
CA ILE A 254 -11.13 -17.43 4.17
C ILE A 254 -12.41 -17.18 4.97
N TRP A 255 -13.59 -17.34 4.38
CA TRP A 255 -14.86 -17.19 5.09
C TRP A 255 -14.94 -18.13 6.30
N ASN A 256 -14.61 -19.40 6.10
CA ASN A 256 -14.66 -20.42 7.14
C ASN A 256 -13.68 -20.12 8.28
N GLU A 257 -12.49 -19.61 7.97
CA GLU A 257 -11.47 -19.30 8.97
C GLU A 257 -11.70 -17.98 9.71
N THR A 258 -12.29 -16.98 9.05
CA THR A 258 -12.40 -15.63 9.59
C THR A 258 -13.51 -15.50 10.64
N GLN A 259 -14.57 -16.32 10.55
CA GLN A 259 -15.75 -16.31 11.44
C GLN A 259 -16.25 -14.89 11.79
N ALA A 260 -16.19 -13.97 10.81
CA ALA A 260 -16.35 -12.53 11.02
C ALA A 260 -17.67 -12.14 11.73
N ILE A 261 -18.76 -12.85 11.40
CA ILE A 261 -20.08 -12.65 11.99
C ILE A 261 -20.09 -13.08 13.46
N ARG A 262 -19.46 -14.22 13.79
CA ARG A 262 -19.38 -14.72 15.16
C ARG A 262 -18.64 -13.75 16.07
N SER A 263 -17.52 -13.20 15.60
CA SER A 263 -16.72 -12.20 16.32
C SER A 263 -17.49 -10.89 16.52
N LEU A 264 -18.35 -10.49 15.58
CA LEU A 264 -19.25 -9.34 15.78
C LEU A 264 -20.44 -9.64 16.70
N MET A 265 -20.89 -10.89 16.81
CA MET A 265 -22.05 -11.25 17.63
C MET A 265 -21.68 -11.60 19.07
N ASN A 266 -20.46 -12.11 19.31
CA ASN A 266 -19.97 -12.49 20.63
C ASN A 266 -18.96 -11.46 21.16
N ASP A 267 -18.80 -11.38 22.49
CA ASP A 267 -17.83 -10.47 23.12
C ASP A 267 -16.40 -11.02 23.16
N ASP A 268 -16.18 -12.27 22.71
CA ASP A 268 -14.87 -12.89 22.63
C ASP A 268 -14.23 -12.64 21.25
N CYS A 269 -13.42 -11.59 21.18
CA CYS A 269 -12.67 -11.20 19.98
C CYS A 269 -11.45 -12.08 19.70
N LYS A 270 -11.30 -13.23 20.39
CA LYS A 270 -10.17 -14.14 20.22
C LYS A 270 -10.66 -15.50 19.72
N ILE A 271 -10.41 -15.83 18.45
CA ILE A 271 -10.52 -17.22 18.02
C ILE A 271 -9.27 -17.97 18.49
N LYS A 272 -9.45 -18.84 19.48
CA LYS A 272 -8.43 -19.84 19.84
C LYS A 272 -8.23 -20.77 18.64
N ARG A 273 -7.04 -20.72 18.04
CA ARG A 273 -6.62 -21.60 16.94
C ARG A 273 -5.54 -22.54 17.45
N SER A 274 -5.52 -23.77 16.95
CA SER A 274 -4.37 -24.65 17.11
C SER A 274 -3.18 -24.12 16.29
N ASP A 275 -1.98 -24.60 16.58
CA ASP A 275 -0.78 -24.22 15.82
C ASP A 275 -0.87 -24.62 14.34
N GLU A 276 -1.62 -25.70 14.05
CA GLU A 276 -1.88 -26.18 12.69
C GLU A 276 -2.88 -25.28 11.96
N SER A 277 -4.03 -24.96 12.56
CA SER A 277 -5.00 -24.03 11.97
C SER A 277 -4.40 -22.64 11.76
N THR A 278 -3.52 -22.20 12.67
CA THR A 278 -2.77 -20.95 12.51
C THR A 278 -1.87 -21.01 11.28
N LEU A 279 -1.12 -22.10 11.07
CA LEU A 279 -0.28 -22.27 9.89
C LEU A 279 -1.09 -22.36 8.59
N GLN A 280 -2.27 -22.99 8.62
CA GLN A 280 -3.19 -23.03 7.49
C GLN A 280 -3.71 -21.63 7.13
N CYS A 281 -4.07 -20.83 8.13
CA CYS A 281 -4.40 -19.42 7.95
C CYS A 281 -3.25 -18.67 7.25
N PHE A 282 -2.01 -18.91 7.68
CA PHE A 282 -0.83 -18.38 6.98
C PHE A 282 -0.76 -18.85 5.53
N GLY A 283 -1.04 -20.13 5.25
CA GLY A 283 -1.15 -20.66 3.91
C GLY A 283 -2.14 -19.88 3.03
N TYR A 284 -3.34 -19.57 3.54
CA TYR A 284 -4.34 -18.79 2.80
C TYR A 284 -3.89 -17.33 2.55
N GLY A 285 -3.21 -16.71 3.50
CA GLY A 285 -2.55 -15.41 3.34
C GLY A 285 -1.54 -15.41 2.19
N TRP A 286 -0.68 -16.42 2.15
CA TRP A 286 0.31 -16.58 1.08
C TRP A 286 -0.36 -16.83 -0.28
N TRP A 287 -1.36 -17.71 -0.36
CA TRP A 287 -2.12 -17.94 -1.58
C TRP A 287 -2.84 -16.69 -2.07
N TYR A 288 -3.27 -15.79 -1.17
CA TYR A 288 -3.82 -14.51 -1.56
C TYR A 288 -2.77 -13.58 -2.20
N ILE A 289 -1.55 -13.52 -1.63
CA ILE A 289 -0.44 -12.75 -2.23
C ILE A 289 -0.11 -13.29 -3.63
N MET A 290 -0.03 -14.62 -3.78
CA MET A 290 0.18 -15.24 -5.09
C MET A 290 -0.93 -14.87 -6.08
N ASN A 291 -2.19 -14.84 -5.64
CA ASN A 291 -3.29 -14.38 -6.49
C ASN A 291 -3.09 -12.93 -6.95
N LYS A 292 -2.66 -12.02 -6.06
CA LYS A 292 -2.35 -10.62 -6.44
C LYS A 292 -1.18 -10.51 -7.42
N ILE A 293 -0.18 -11.40 -7.33
CA ILE A 293 0.90 -11.48 -8.32
C ILE A 293 0.36 -11.93 -9.67
N VAL A 294 -0.54 -12.92 -9.71
CA VAL A 294 -1.17 -13.37 -10.96
C VAL A 294 -2.05 -12.27 -11.56
N ASP A 295 -2.70 -11.43 -10.75
CA ASP A 295 -3.47 -10.26 -11.20
C ASP A 295 -2.61 -9.27 -12.03
N LEU A 296 -1.27 -9.28 -11.91
CA LEU A 296 -0.40 -8.45 -12.75
C LEU A 296 -0.53 -8.77 -14.24
N LEU A 297 -0.91 -10.00 -14.59
CA LEU A 297 -1.14 -10.44 -15.97
C LEU A 297 -2.25 -9.65 -16.68
N ASP A 298 -3.23 -9.11 -15.95
CA ASP A 298 -4.26 -8.22 -16.51
C ASP A 298 -3.62 -7.10 -17.33
N THR A 299 -2.59 -6.48 -16.75
CA THR A 299 -1.88 -5.35 -17.36
C THR A 299 -1.06 -5.82 -18.55
N MET A 300 -0.45 -7.01 -18.47
CA MET A 300 0.31 -7.58 -19.57
C MET A 300 -0.60 -7.86 -20.77
N PHE A 301 -1.80 -8.40 -20.55
CA PHE A 301 -2.78 -8.58 -21.61
C PHE A 301 -3.27 -7.25 -22.20
N MET A 302 -3.44 -6.20 -21.38
CA MET A 302 -3.76 -4.86 -21.87
C MET A 302 -2.67 -4.30 -22.80
N VAL A 303 -1.40 -4.47 -22.42
CA VAL A 303 -0.23 -4.08 -23.25
C VAL A 303 -0.23 -4.83 -24.59
N LEU A 304 -0.32 -6.16 -24.55
CA LEU A 304 -0.26 -7.01 -25.76
C LEU A 304 -1.43 -6.75 -26.72
N ARG A 305 -2.58 -6.32 -26.20
CA ARG A 305 -3.76 -5.95 -27.00
C ARG A 305 -3.79 -4.47 -27.41
N LYS A 306 -2.73 -3.70 -27.09
CA LYS A 306 -2.64 -2.24 -27.30
C LYS A 306 -3.81 -1.47 -26.69
N LYS A 307 -4.33 -1.94 -25.55
CA LYS A 307 -5.42 -1.29 -24.79
C LYS A 307 -4.84 -0.31 -23.76
N ASN A 308 -3.92 0.56 -24.18
CA ASN A 308 -3.19 1.48 -23.29
C ASN A 308 -4.11 2.42 -22.51
N HIS A 309 -5.31 2.73 -23.02
CA HIS A 309 -6.30 3.52 -22.29
C HIS A 309 -6.84 2.82 -21.01
N GLN A 310 -6.67 1.51 -20.89
CA GLN A 310 -7.04 0.73 -19.70
C GLN A 310 -5.92 0.74 -18.65
N ILE A 311 -4.67 0.97 -19.07
CA ILE A 311 -3.48 1.06 -18.21
C ILE A 311 -3.42 2.47 -17.60
N THR A 312 -4.37 2.73 -16.70
CA THR A 312 -4.47 4.00 -15.99
C THR A 312 -3.57 4.03 -14.76
N PHE A 313 -3.30 5.22 -14.23
CA PHE A 313 -2.62 5.37 -12.93
C PHE A 313 -3.31 4.55 -11.84
N LEU A 314 -4.65 4.62 -11.76
CA LEU A 314 -5.43 3.85 -10.78
C LEU A 314 -5.16 2.34 -10.90
N HIS A 315 -5.15 1.81 -12.13
CA HIS A 315 -4.89 0.40 -12.39
C HIS A 315 -3.51 -0.03 -11.89
N VAL A 316 -2.45 0.60 -12.40
CA VAL A 316 -1.06 0.24 -12.06
C VAL A 316 -0.77 0.46 -10.57
N TYR A 317 -1.28 1.55 -10.00
CA TYR A 317 -1.18 1.84 -8.57
C TYR A 317 -1.87 0.76 -7.74
N HIS A 318 -3.10 0.38 -8.07
CA HIS A 318 -3.83 -0.67 -7.36
C HIS A 318 -3.10 -2.02 -7.41
N HIS A 319 -2.74 -2.50 -8.60
CA HIS A 319 -2.08 -3.79 -8.76
C HIS A 319 -0.72 -3.85 -8.06
N SER A 320 0.03 -2.74 -8.03
CA SER A 320 1.30 -2.67 -7.28
C SER A 320 1.07 -2.59 -5.77
N ALA A 321 0.19 -1.69 -5.33
CA ALA A 321 -0.04 -1.42 -3.91
C ALA A 321 -0.66 -2.62 -3.19
N MET A 322 -1.60 -3.34 -3.80
CA MET A 322 -2.22 -4.52 -3.19
C MET A 322 -1.19 -5.60 -2.86
N ILE A 323 -0.19 -5.83 -3.71
CA ILE A 323 0.88 -6.79 -3.44
C ILE A 323 1.71 -6.35 -2.22
N VAL A 324 2.13 -5.09 -2.18
CA VAL A 324 2.95 -4.55 -1.06
C VAL A 324 2.16 -4.58 0.25
N ILE A 325 0.93 -4.06 0.23
CA ILE A 325 0.06 -3.98 1.40
C ILE A 325 -0.19 -5.39 1.95
N SER A 326 -0.57 -6.35 1.10
CA SER A 326 -0.82 -7.72 1.55
C SER A 326 0.43 -8.41 2.06
N TRP A 327 1.59 -8.21 1.44
CA TRP A 327 2.84 -8.79 1.91
C TRP A 327 3.28 -8.22 3.27
N VAL A 328 3.22 -6.89 3.43
CA VAL A 328 3.52 -6.22 4.72
C VAL A 328 2.56 -6.71 5.80
N ALA A 329 1.26 -6.79 5.49
CA ALA A 329 0.28 -7.28 6.44
C ALA A 329 0.52 -8.73 6.85
N PHE A 330 0.73 -9.58 5.87
CA PHE A 330 0.99 -10.99 6.09
C PHE A 330 2.28 -11.25 6.86
N LYS A 331 3.40 -10.61 6.48
CA LYS A 331 4.71 -10.86 7.09
C LYS A 331 4.79 -10.37 8.53
N TYR A 332 4.34 -9.14 8.78
CA TYR A 332 4.56 -8.48 10.06
C TYR A 332 3.37 -8.68 11.00
N MET A 333 2.15 -8.54 10.51
CA MET A 333 0.95 -8.60 11.35
C MET A 333 0.43 -10.03 11.51
N GLY A 334 0.86 -10.94 10.64
CA GLY A 334 0.39 -12.32 10.56
C GLY A 334 -1.08 -12.39 10.17
N VAL A 335 -1.66 -13.59 10.33
CA VAL A 335 -3.05 -13.79 9.96
C VAL A 335 -3.96 -13.50 11.14
N THR A 336 -4.53 -12.29 11.15
CA THR A 336 -5.60 -11.89 12.06
C THR A 336 -6.95 -11.98 11.35
N GLU A 337 -8.02 -12.12 12.13
CA GLU A 337 -9.39 -12.15 11.60
C GLU A 337 -9.72 -10.88 10.83
N GLU A 338 -9.29 -9.71 11.32
CA GLU A 338 -9.59 -8.46 10.64
C GLU A 338 -8.95 -8.41 9.25
N HIS A 339 -7.74 -8.97 9.10
CA HIS A 339 -7.10 -9.12 7.80
C HIS A 339 -7.86 -10.10 6.90
N GLY A 340 -8.33 -11.22 7.46
CA GLY A 340 -9.20 -12.17 6.78
C GLY A 340 -10.45 -11.54 6.17
N VAL A 341 -11.11 -10.62 6.88
CA VAL A 341 -12.30 -9.91 6.36
C VAL A 341 -11.97 -9.07 5.13
N VAL A 342 -10.85 -8.35 5.15
CA VAL A 342 -10.39 -7.55 4.01
C VAL A 342 -10.13 -8.44 2.79
N MET A 343 -9.41 -9.55 2.99
CA MET A 343 -9.10 -10.51 1.94
C MET A 343 -10.38 -11.16 1.38
N TRP A 344 -11.31 -11.54 2.25
CA TRP A 344 -12.58 -12.13 1.88
C TRP A 344 -13.45 -11.20 1.03
N LEU A 345 -13.61 -9.93 1.46
CA LEU A 345 -14.32 -8.92 0.67
C LEU A 345 -13.68 -8.72 -0.70
N ASN A 346 -12.36 -8.66 -0.76
CA ASN A 346 -11.65 -8.50 -2.03
C ASN A 346 -11.87 -9.71 -2.95
N ALA A 347 -11.74 -10.93 -2.43
CA ALA A 347 -11.99 -12.16 -3.19
C ALA A 347 -13.42 -12.20 -3.73
N ALA A 348 -14.42 -11.84 -2.92
CA ALA A 348 -15.83 -11.75 -3.34
C ALA A 348 -16.02 -10.81 -4.54
N VAL A 349 -15.44 -9.60 -4.45
CA VAL A 349 -15.53 -8.61 -5.52
C VAL A 349 -14.76 -9.06 -6.76
N HIS A 350 -13.62 -9.73 -6.60
CA HIS A 350 -12.84 -10.28 -7.71
C HIS A 350 -13.58 -11.40 -8.44
N VAL A 351 -14.34 -12.27 -7.76
CA VAL A 351 -15.21 -13.25 -8.44
C VAL A 351 -16.19 -12.54 -9.38
N ILE A 352 -16.87 -11.50 -8.91
CA ILE A 352 -17.84 -10.72 -9.71
C ILE A 352 -17.14 -10.01 -10.88
N MET A 353 -15.98 -9.42 -10.61
CA MET A 353 -15.21 -8.63 -11.59
C MET A 353 -14.61 -9.51 -12.70
N TYR A 354 -14.04 -10.67 -12.36
CA TYR A 354 -13.53 -11.62 -13.35
C TYR A 354 -14.63 -12.33 -14.12
N PHE A 355 -15.79 -12.59 -13.50
CA PHE A 355 -16.97 -13.04 -14.24
C PHE A 355 -17.39 -12.02 -15.31
N TYR A 356 -17.39 -10.72 -14.97
CA TYR A 356 -17.66 -9.67 -15.96
C TYR A 356 -16.62 -9.66 -17.09
N TYR A 357 -15.32 -9.80 -16.79
CA TYR A 357 -14.27 -9.86 -17.82
C TYR A 357 -14.33 -11.10 -18.68
N LEU A 358 -14.72 -12.24 -18.12
CA LEU A 358 -14.99 -13.47 -18.86
C LEU A 358 -16.07 -13.24 -19.92
N VAL A 359 -17.23 -12.72 -19.52
CA VAL A 359 -18.33 -12.43 -20.44
C VAL A 359 -17.93 -11.37 -21.47
N ALA A 360 -17.13 -10.37 -21.07
CA ALA A 360 -16.61 -9.36 -21.99
C ALA A 360 -15.64 -9.94 -23.04
N ALA A 361 -14.89 -11.00 -22.69
CA ALA A 361 -13.97 -11.69 -23.59
C ALA A 361 -14.67 -12.59 -24.61
N MET A 362 -15.87 -13.11 -24.32
CA MET A 362 -16.62 -14.00 -25.23
C MET A 362 -17.04 -13.33 -26.55
N GLY A 363 -17.02 -11.99 -26.62
CA GLY A 363 -17.14 -11.21 -27.86
C GLY A 363 -18.38 -10.32 -27.90
N PRO A 364 -18.59 -9.60 -29.04
CA PRO A 364 -19.65 -8.59 -29.16
C PRO A 364 -21.07 -9.12 -28.89
N GLN A 365 -21.32 -10.39 -29.22
CA GLN A 365 -22.61 -11.05 -28.99
C GLN A 365 -23.01 -11.07 -27.50
N TYR A 366 -22.04 -11.17 -26.59
CA TYR A 366 -22.26 -11.23 -25.14
C TYR A 366 -22.06 -9.88 -24.45
N GLN A 367 -21.23 -8.99 -25.01
CA GLN A 367 -20.99 -7.65 -24.47
C GLN A 367 -22.26 -6.80 -24.33
N LYS A 368 -23.29 -7.05 -25.15
CA LYS A 368 -24.59 -6.37 -25.05
C LYS A 368 -25.29 -6.59 -23.70
N TYR A 369 -25.01 -7.69 -23.00
CA TYR A 369 -25.60 -8.00 -21.70
C TYR A 369 -24.87 -7.34 -20.52
N LEU A 370 -23.77 -6.61 -20.77
CA LEU A 370 -22.90 -6.01 -19.75
C LEU A 370 -23.33 -4.61 -19.30
N TRP A 371 -24.63 -4.33 -19.28
CA TRP A 371 -25.22 -3.04 -18.85
C TRP A 371 -24.90 -2.68 -17.39
N TRP A 372 -24.55 -3.68 -16.57
CA TRP A 372 -24.35 -3.57 -15.14
C TRP A 372 -22.91 -3.20 -14.74
N LYS A 373 -22.03 -2.84 -15.69
CA LYS A 373 -20.65 -2.38 -15.43
C LYS A 373 -20.56 -1.33 -14.32
N ARG A 374 -21.49 -0.38 -14.29
CA ARG A 374 -21.55 0.70 -13.28
C ARG A 374 -21.77 0.18 -11.85
N TYR A 375 -22.42 -0.97 -11.68
CA TYR A 375 -22.66 -1.56 -10.37
C TYR A 375 -21.41 -2.24 -9.83
N ILE A 376 -20.58 -2.83 -10.71
CA ILE A 376 -19.28 -3.38 -10.31
C ILE A 376 -18.41 -2.30 -9.67
N THR A 377 -18.31 -1.11 -10.29
CA THR A 377 -17.56 0.00 -9.71
C THR A 377 -18.15 0.46 -8.37
N LYS A 378 -19.49 0.44 -8.21
CA LYS A 378 -20.13 0.76 -6.92
C LYS A 378 -19.81 -0.29 -5.85
N ILE A 379 -19.84 -1.57 -6.19
CA ILE A 379 -19.46 -2.69 -5.30
C ILE A 379 -17.98 -2.56 -4.91
N GLN A 380 -17.11 -2.25 -5.87
CA GLN A 380 -15.69 -1.99 -5.62
C GLN A 380 -15.45 -0.80 -4.69
N ILE A 381 -16.24 0.26 -4.77
CA ILE A 381 -16.17 1.36 -3.79
C ILE A 381 -16.70 0.89 -2.43
N GLY A 382 -17.79 0.12 -2.43
CA GLY A 382 -18.40 -0.44 -1.23
C GLY A 382 -17.46 -1.30 -0.40
N GLN A 383 -16.65 -2.17 -1.00
CA GLN A 383 -15.66 -2.99 -0.27
C GLN A 383 -14.65 -2.12 0.50
N PHE A 384 -14.20 -1.00 -0.08
CA PHE A 384 -13.23 -0.11 0.58
C PHE A 384 -13.87 0.70 1.71
N LEU A 385 -15.20 0.74 1.82
CA LEU A 385 -15.90 1.31 2.97
C LEU A 385 -16.21 0.23 4.03
N ALA A 386 -16.61 -0.96 3.58
CA ALA A 386 -17.00 -2.06 4.47
C ALA A 386 -15.86 -2.56 5.36
N ALA A 387 -14.64 -2.72 4.81
CA ALA A 387 -13.48 -3.18 5.57
C ALA A 387 -13.09 -2.23 6.74
N PRO A 388 -12.93 -0.91 6.51
CA PRO A 388 -12.75 0.06 7.59
C PRO A 388 -13.87 0.04 8.65
N LEU A 389 -15.13 0.00 8.21
CA LEU A 389 -16.28 -0.02 9.12
C LEU A 389 -16.27 -1.25 10.03
N TYR A 390 -15.94 -2.42 9.49
CA TYR A 390 -15.78 -3.64 10.27
C TYR A 390 -14.74 -3.47 11.39
N MET A 391 -13.53 -2.99 11.07
CA MET A 391 -12.49 -2.81 12.09
C MET A 391 -12.86 -1.78 13.15
N ILE A 392 -13.55 -0.69 12.77
CA ILE A 392 -14.03 0.31 13.72
C ILE A 392 -15.07 -0.32 14.66
N ALA A 393 -16.01 -1.09 14.13
CA ALA A 393 -17.01 -1.78 14.93
C ALA A 393 -16.37 -2.77 15.92
N SER A 394 -15.39 -3.56 15.46
CA SER A 394 -14.63 -4.47 16.32
C SER A 394 -13.81 -3.73 17.39
N ALA A 395 -13.23 -2.56 17.05
CA ALA A 395 -12.52 -1.74 18.02
C ALA A 395 -13.45 -1.16 19.11
N ILE A 396 -14.67 -0.73 18.74
CA ILE A 396 -15.68 -0.22 19.68
C ILE A 396 -16.13 -1.32 20.65
N LYS A 397 -16.20 -2.56 20.19
CA LYS A 397 -16.50 -3.74 21.03
C LYS A 397 -15.39 -4.14 22.00
N GLY A 398 -14.24 -3.46 21.98
CA GLY A 398 -13.13 -3.75 22.89
C GLY A 398 -12.17 -4.84 22.38
N CYS A 399 -12.25 -5.24 21.10
CA CYS A 399 -11.27 -6.15 20.51
C CYS A 399 -9.87 -5.52 20.52
N GLN A 400 -8.85 -6.29 20.91
CA GLN A 400 -7.46 -5.85 20.91
C GLN A 400 -6.88 -5.82 19.49
N ILE A 401 -7.26 -4.78 18.74
CA ILE A 401 -6.77 -4.52 17.39
C ILE A 401 -5.60 -3.54 17.48
N SER A 402 -4.56 -3.77 16.68
CA SER A 402 -3.48 -2.79 16.55
C SER A 402 -4.04 -1.48 15.99
N LYS A 403 -4.05 -0.43 16.82
CA LYS A 403 -4.50 0.92 16.41
C LYS A 403 -3.71 1.44 15.21
N ALA A 404 -2.42 1.07 15.14
CA ALA A 404 -1.58 1.39 14.00
C ALA A 404 -2.11 0.72 12.72
N TYR A 405 -2.36 -0.59 12.76
CA TYR A 405 -2.89 -1.32 11.62
C TYR A 405 -4.25 -0.78 11.14
N THR A 406 -5.19 -0.58 12.07
CA THR A 406 -6.53 -0.06 11.73
C THR A 406 -6.43 1.26 10.99
N LEU A 407 -5.58 2.17 11.47
CA LEU A 407 -5.39 3.44 10.79
C LEU A 407 -4.73 3.26 9.42
N TRP A 408 -3.71 2.41 9.30
CA TRP A 408 -3.03 2.14 8.03
C TRP A 408 -4.01 1.65 6.96
N ILE A 409 -4.91 0.73 7.30
CA ILE A 409 -5.95 0.26 6.38
C ILE A 409 -6.97 1.37 6.08
N ILE A 410 -7.41 2.16 7.06
CA ILE A 410 -8.33 3.30 6.82
C ILE A 410 -7.72 4.28 5.81
N ILE A 411 -6.43 4.59 5.91
CA ILE A 411 -5.73 5.49 5.00
C ILE A 411 -5.70 4.89 3.58
N ASN A 412 -5.25 3.64 3.44
CA ASN A 412 -5.20 2.97 2.14
C ASN A 412 -6.59 2.85 1.50
N ALA A 413 -7.59 2.47 2.28
CA ALA A 413 -8.98 2.42 1.84
C ALA A 413 -9.49 3.79 1.38
N SER A 414 -9.19 4.86 2.11
CA SER A 414 -9.55 6.23 1.73
C SER A 414 -8.92 6.63 0.38
N ILE A 415 -7.64 6.28 0.16
CA ILE A 415 -6.94 6.51 -1.11
C ILE A 415 -7.66 5.77 -2.24
N PHE A 416 -7.98 4.48 -2.06
CA PHE A 416 -8.71 3.71 -3.06
C PHE A 416 -10.09 4.30 -3.34
N VAL A 417 -10.85 4.68 -2.31
CA VAL A 417 -12.15 5.34 -2.50
C VAL A 417 -11.99 6.61 -3.34
N LEU A 418 -11.02 7.48 -3.04
CA LEU A 418 -10.78 8.71 -3.80
C LEU A 418 -10.46 8.41 -5.27
N LEU A 419 -9.58 7.45 -5.54
CA LEU A 419 -9.19 7.06 -6.90
C LEU A 419 -10.37 6.46 -7.68
N PHE A 420 -11.15 5.56 -7.06
CA PHE A 420 -12.31 4.96 -7.70
C PHE A 420 -13.46 5.95 -7.90
N VAL A 421 -13.64 6.91 -7.00
CA VAL A 421 -14.62 8.00 -7.17
C VAL A 421 -14.20 8.93 -8.30
N ASP A 422 -12.92 9.29 -8.42
CA ASP A 422 -12.40 10.07 -9.55
C ASP A 422 -12.59 9.33 -10.88
N PHE A 423 -12.25 8.04 -10.92
CA PHE A 423 -12.52 7.17 -12.07
C PHE A 423 -14.02 7.14 -12.42
N TYR A 424 -14.89 6.93 -11.43
CA TYR A 424 -16.34 6.88 -11.63
C TYR A 424 -16.88 8.19 -12.21
N ARG A 425 -16.42 9.34 -11.71
CA ARG A 425 -16.80 10.65 -12.23
C ARG A 425 -16.34 10.84 -13.68
N LYS A 426 -15.08 10.50 -13.98
CA LYS A 426 -14.51 10.65 -15.33
C LYS A 426 -15.19 9.71 -16.34
N ALA A 427 -15.47 8.47 -15.95
CA ALA A 427 -16.03 7.46 -16.84
C ALA A 427 -17.54 7.59 -17.06
N TYR A 428 -18.32 8.01 -16.05
CA TYR A 428 -19.78 7.93 -16.08
C TYR A 428 -20.52 9.28 -15.97
N LYS A 429 -19.93 10.32 -15.35
CA LYS A 429 -20.58 11.65 -15.27
C LYS A 429 -20.28 12.56 -16.46
N LYS A 430 -19.22 12.29 -17.22
CA LYS A 430 -18.88 13.08 -18.41
C LYS A 430 -19.62 12.62 -19.68
N SER A 431 -20.09 11.37 -19.74
CA SER A 431 -20.88 10.88 -20.88
C SER A 431 -22.34 11.33 -20.85
N SER A 432 -22.92 11.54 -19.67
CA SER A 432 -24.30 12.03 -19.52
C SER A 432 -24.49 13.48 -19.98
N GLY A 433 -23.43 14.30 -20.04
CA GLY A 433 -23.47 15.65 -20.60
C GLY A 433 -23.45 15.70 -22.14
N VAL A 434 -23.01 14.62 -22.81
CA VAL A 434 -22.95 14.55 -24.28
C VAL A 434 -24.24 13.98 -24.86
N GLU A 435 -24.87 13.03 -24.16
CA GLU A 435 -26.23 12.56 -24.51
C GLU A 435 -27.26 13.68 -24.38
N HIS A 436 -27.20 14.48 -23.30
CA HIS A 436 -28.12 15.61 -23.12
C HIS A 436 -27.94 16.71 -24.18
N LYS A 437 -26.71 16.90 -24.70
CA LYS A 437 -26.39 17.86 -25.75
C LYS A 437 -26.87 17.38 -27.13
N LYS A 438 -26.73 16.08 -27.43
CA LYS A 438 -27.29 15.48 -28.66
C LYS A 438 -28.81 15.47 -28.68
N ASP A 439 -29.47 15.34 -27.53
CA ASP A 439 -30.94 15.40 -27.44
C ASP A 439 -31.48 16.84 -27.48
N SER A 440 -30.73 17.83 -26.99
CA SER A 440 -31.07 19.25 -27.17
C SER A 440 -30.83 19.73 -28.60
N ASP A 441 -29.72 19.32 -29.24
CA ASP A 441 -29.40 19.71 -30.62
C ASP A 441 -30.39 19.05 -31.62
N LYS A 442 -30.82 17.80 -31.37
CA LYS A 442 -31.90 17.15 -32.16
C LYS A 442 -33.29 17.76 -31.96
N LYS A 443 -33.55 18.42 -30.82
CA LYS A 443 -34.80 19.17 -30.61
C LYS A 443 -34.77 20.52 -31.33
N CYS A 444 -33.61 21.17 -31.41
CA CYS A 444 -33.43 22.39 -32.19
C CYS A 444 -33.53 22.16 -33.71
N GLU A 445 -32.98 21.06 -34.25
CA GLU A 445 -33.11 20.74 -35.69
C GLU A 445 -34.53 20.36 -36.15
N LYS A 446 -35.43 20.04 -35.22
CA LYS A 446 -36.85 19.74 -35.53
C LYS A 446 -37.78 20.95 -35.37
N SER A 447 -37.25 22.12 -35.02
CA SER A 447 -38.01 23.35 -34.77
C SER A 447 -37.66 24.51 -35.72
N THR A 448 -36.93 24.21 -36.80
CA THR A 448 -36.74 25.02 -38.01
C THR A 448 -37.16 24.20 -39.21
#